data_AF-A0A8S3T6K4-F1
#
_entry.id   AF-A0A8S3T6K4-F1
#
_cell.length_a   1.000
_cell.length_b   1.000
_cell.length_c   1.000
_cell.angle_alpha   90.00
_cell.angle_beta   90.00
_cell.angle_gamma   90.00
#
_symmetry.space_group_name_H-M   'P 1'
#
loop_
_entity.id
_entity.type
_entity.pdbx_description
1 polymer ?
#
loop_
_entity_poly.entity_id
_entity_poly.type
_entity_poly.pdbx_seq_one_letter_code
_entity_poly.pdbx_strand_id
1 'polypeptide(L)'
;MNNYRKRIRADLTSTPKSDEGIPFSNRMDKARSDALTERTKRIVHDFWLQSNVSRPTNNKNDIKRVRISPNVYSSHSCYILEKTQTEVFLQFKNEYPDEKIGQRAFEKCKPYFVRTAQFKDKVTCCCRQHVEMRSLFKSCMQFRKRLLSREGSSEVKLYESLSELVDDTLCTRSTNTHQHKISCLDRLCSECGVCKFSMLPGELDESDVQISWERYEYKNVKVKDSVNRDRDRNFLPVKENRKIHQVRSFDDGEIFVRKLSCYSCQSCIVGNYSTCMNDAQLGTYNKIKMVKESEHNDSDADSNKDEGVDDETNICDFVSNGTIFAVKADDTDCPYYILRASKDPLILRKTATDKWGASYHHGNKVIHGYYFNTVDNNPFKLKLLKRIPAIVPALSVIYICSEVDIDDNGLINLNESLHGRILRCLDHE
;
A
#
# COMPACT_ATOMS: atom_id res chain seq x y z
N MET A 1 -42.26 -8.47 6.04
CA MET A 1 -41.80 -8.90 7.38
C MET A 1 -40.84 -7.85 7.93
N ASN A 2 -41.37 -6.90 8.70
CA ASN A 2 -40.63 -5.84 9.36
C ASN A 2 -40.07 -6.38 10.67
N ASN A 3 -38.77 -6.18 10.95
CA ASN A 3 -38.24 -6.31 12.30
C ASN A 3 -37.55 -5.03 12.76
N TYR A 4 -38.07 -4.56 13.89
CA TYR A 4 -38.06 -3.19 14.37
C TYR A 4 -36.87 -2.95 15.30
N ARG A 5 -36.27 -1.77 15.18
CA ARG A 5 -35.22 -1.24 16.05
C ARG A 5 -35.73 -1.13 17.50
N LYS A 6 -35.13 -1.87 18.44
CA LYS A 6 -35.33 -1.65 19.89
C LYS A 6 -34.65 -0.34 20.30
N ARG A 7 -35.44 0.71 20.50
CA ARG A 7 -35.11 1.88 21.32
C ARG A 7 -35.42 1.52 22.78
N ILE A 8 -34.43 1.57 23.66
CA ILE A 8 -34.65 1.57 25.10
C ILE A 8 -35.09 2.99 25.49
N ARG A 9 -36.39 3.17 25.75
CA ARG A 9 -36.93 4.27 26.55
C ARG A 9 -37.03 3.73 27.98
N ALA A 10 -36.37 4.38 28.93
CA ALA A 10 -36.63 4.20 30.35
C ALA A 10 -37.57 5.32 30.80
N ASP A 11 -38.51 4.94 31.65
CA ASP A 11 -39.77 5.60 31.97
C ASP A 11 -39.61 6.96 32.67
N LEU A 12 -40.46 7.89 32.26
CA LEU A 12 -40.86 9.07 33.02
C LEU A 12 -42.37 8.96 33.24
N THR A 13 -42.76 8.38 34.37
CA THR A 13 -44.11 8.52 34.91
C THR A 13 -44.01 8.86 36.39
N SER A 14 -44.23 10.13 36.70
CA SER A 14 -44.62 10.58 38.03
C SER A 14 -45.91 11.36 37.89
N THR A 15 -47.01 10.79 38.40
CA THR A 15 -48.23 11.54 38.71
C THR A 15 -48.11 12.14 40.14
N PRO A 16 -48.81 13.25 40.43
CA PRO A 16 -48.53 14.10 41.57
C PRO A 16 -49.43 13.80 42.77
N LYS A 17 -48.91 13.92 43.99
CA LYS A 17 -49.70 14.23 45.20
C LYS A 17 -48.89 15.09 46.17
N SER A 18 -49.64 15.93 46.87
CA SER A 18 -49.30 17.16 47.58
C SER A 18 -48.81 16.98 49.01
N ASP A 19 -48.22 18.08 49.48
CA ASP A 19 -48.21 18.66 50.83
C ASP A 19 -47.24 18.20 51.93
N GLU A 20 -46.77 19.27 52.60
CA GLU A 20 -46.10 19.44 53.89
C GLU A 20 -44.58 19.21 53.97
N GLY A 21 -43.90 20.28 54.37
CA GLY A 21 -42.47 20.48 54.21
C GLY A 21 -41.59 19.88 55.31
N ILE A 22 -40.37 19.53 54.90
CA ILE A 22 -39.17 19.42 55.74
C ILE A 22 -37.97 19.84 54.87
N PRO A 23 -37.08 20.74 55.31
CA PRO A 23 -35.94 21.18 54.51
C PRO A 23 -34.85 20.10 54.52
N PHE A 24 -34.66 19.39 53.41
CA PHE A 24 -33.51 18.51 53.25
C PHE A 24 -32.26 19.33 52.96
N SER A 25 -31.43 19.46 54.00
CA SER A 25 -30.07 20.00 53.95
C SER A 25 -29.26 19.40 52.80
N ASN A 26 -28.59 20.24 52.02
CA ASN A 26 -27.54 19.84 51.08
C ASN A 26 -26.42 19.08 51.83
N ARG A 27 -26.53 17.76 51.93
CA ARG A 27 -25.37 16.91 52.21
C ARG A 27 -24.66 16.70 50.88
N MET A 28 -23.52 17.37 50.70
CA MET A 28 -22.52 16.89 49.75
C MET A 28 -22.14 15.47 50.20
N ASP A 29 -22.56 14.46 49.46
CA ASP A 29 -22.14 13.09 49.68
C ASP A 29 -20.61 13.03 49.66
N LYS A 30 -20.01 12.63 50.80
CA LYS A 30 -18.59 12.34 50.86
C LYS A 30 -18.31 11.20 49.87
N ALA A 31 -17.46 11.47 48.88
CA ALA A 31 -16.96 10.43 47.98
C ALA A 31 -16.46 9.25 48.81
N ARG A 32 -16.89 8.03 48.46
CA ARG A 32 -16.47 6.82 49.16
C ARG A 32 -14.94 6.73 49.17
N SER A 33 -14.34 6.18 50.24
CA SER A 33 -12.88 6.09 50.40
C SER A 33 -12.18 5.22 49.35
N ASP A 34 -12.93 4.38 48.63
CA ASP A 34 -12.50 3.56 47.50
C ASP A 34 -12.61 4.28 46.14
N ALA A 35 -13.13 5.52 46.11
CA ALA A 35 -13.25 6.30 44.89
C ALA A 35 -11.86 6.69 44.39
N LEU A 36 -11.58 6.38 43.12
CA LEU A 36 -10.34 6.79 42.45
C LEU A 36 -10.16 8.31 42.52
N THR A 37 -8.95 8.74 42.90
CA THR A 37 -8.61 10.15 42.90
C THR A 37 -8.66 10.71 41.48
N GLU A 38 -8.99 12.00 41.35
CA GLU A 38 -9.04 12.65 40.05
C GLU A 38 -7.66 12.67 39.36
N ARG A 39 -6.58 12.67 40.16
CA ARG A 39 -5.21 12.50 39.69
C ARG A 39 -5.01 11.13 39.04
N THR A 40 -5.35 10.05 39.74
CA THR A 40 -5.24 8.68 39.21
C THR A 40 -6.07 8.52 37.94
N LYS A 41 -7.29 9.07 37.89
CA LYS A 41 -8.13 9.02 36.68
C LYS A 41 -7.48 9.71 35.48
N ARG A 42 -6.85 10.88 35.68
CA ARG A 42 -6.13 11.58 34.59
C ARG A 42 -4.93 10.78 34.11
N ILE A 43 -4.11 10.27 35.03
CA ILE A 43 -2.95 9.43 34.68
C ILE A 43 -3.40 8.23 33.86
N VAL A 44 -4.47 7.53 34.29
CA VAL A 44 -5.02 6.39 33.56
C VAL A 44 -5.58 6.83 32.19
N HIS A 45 -6.32 7.93 32.14
CA HIS A 45 -6.87 8.48 30.90
C HIS A 45 -5.77 8.79 29.88
N ASP A 46 -4.69 9.44 30.30
CA ASP A 46 -3.57 9.81 29.45
C ASP A 46 -2.76 8.57 29.04
N PHE A 47 -2.62 7.59 29.93
CA PHE A 47 -1.98 6.31 29.64
C PHE A 47 -2.68 5.56 28.49
N TRP A 48 -4.03 5.57 28.46
CA TRP A 48 -4.78 4.97 27.35
C TRP A 48 -4.47 5.59 25.99
N LEU A 49 -3.96 6.83 25.94
CA LEU A 49 -3.67 7.58 24.71
C LEU A 49 -2.19 7.55 24.32
N GLN A 50 -1.34 6.87 25.11
CA GLN A 50 0.07 6.71 24.76
C GLN A 50 0.21 5.89 23.47
N SER A 51 1.20 6.25 22.66
CA SER A 51 1.44 5.69 21.31
C SER A 51 1.74 4.19 21.30
N ASN A 52 2.25 3.64 22.41
CA ASN A 52 2.51 2.22 22.62
C ASN A 52 1.27 1.43 23.12
N VAL A 53 0.19 2.13 23.48
CA VAL A 53 -1.08 1.55 23.98
C VAL A 53 -2.18 1.66 22.94
N SER A 54 -2.34 2.85 22.34
CA SER A 54 -3.33 3.10 21.30
C SER A 54 -2.85 4.10 20.25
N ARG A 55 -3.39 3.98 19.04
CA ARG A 55 -3.10 4.90 17.93
C ARG A 55 -4.36 5.59 17.41
N PRO A 56 -4.27 6.86 16.97
CA PRO A 56 -5.40 7.51 16.31
C PRO A 56 -5.68 6.89 14.94
N THR A 57 -6.95 6.85 14.56
CA THR A 57 -7.36 6.52 13.20
C THR A 57 -7.30 7.76 12.31
N ASN A 58 -6.54 7.71 11.21
CA ASN A 58 -6.43 8.82 10.27
C ASN A 58 -7.65 9.01 9.35
N ASN A 59 -8.73 8.25 9.57
CA ASN A 59 -9.93 8.32 8.76
C ASN A 59 -10.91 9.37 9.33
N LYS A 60 -11.28 10.36 8.52
CA LYS A 60 -12.26 11.41 8.90
C LYS A 60 -13.65 10.84 9.25
N ASN A 61 -13.97 9.65 8.76
CA ASN A 61 -15.22 8.95 9.09
C ASN A 61 -15.19 8.27 10.47
N ASP A 62 -14.03 8.17 11.12
CA ASP A 62 -13.85 7.56 12.43
C ASP A 62 -13.81 8.62 13.55
N ILE A 63 -14.75 9.57 13.53
CA ILE A 63 -14.93 10.56 14.61
C ILE A 63 -16.06 10.08 15.52
N LYS A 64 -15.78 9.88 16.81
CA LYS A 64 -16.84 9.63 17.81
C LYS A 64 -17.31 10.93 18.42
N ARG A 65 -18.63 11.05 18.52
CA ARG A 65 -19.31 12.17 19.16
C ARG A 65 -20.05 11.71 20.40
N VAL A 66 -19.83 12.37 21.52
CA VAL A 66 -20.60 12.19 22.75
C VAL A 66 -21.29 13.50 23.09
N ARG A 67 -22.57 13.42 23.41
CA ARG A 67 -23.37 14.56 23.84
C ARG A 67 -22.99 14.92 25.27
N ILE A 68 -22.50 16.14 25.49
CA ILE A 68 -22.15 16.67 26.82
C ILE A 68 -23.36 17.39 27.43
N SER A 69 -24.13 18.11 26.61
CA SER A 69 -25.33 18.84 27.04
C SER A 69 -26.33 18.93 25.88
N PRO A 70 -27.52 19.54 26.06
CA PRO A 70 -28.45 19.74 24.94
C PRO A 70 -27.81 20.47 23.77
N ASN A 71 -27.79 19.80 22.61
CA ASN A 71 -27.19 20.28 21.36
C ASN A 71 -25.68 20.55 21.38
N VAL A 72 -24.95 20.16 22.44
CA VAL A 72 -23.49 20.28 22.51
C VAL A 72 -22.83 18.89 22.52
N TYR A 73 -21.89 18.69 21.62
CA TYR A 73 -21.21 17.42 21.40
C TYR A 73 -19.69 17.60 21.49
N SER A 74 -19.02 16.73 22.23
CA SER A 74 -17.57 16.55 22.09
C SER A 74 -17.30 15.63 20.91
N SER A 75 -16.34 15.98 20.06
CA SER A 75 -15.88 15.15 18.95
C SER A 75 -14.41 14.81 19.11
N HIS A 76 -14.08 13.52 19.07
CA HIS A 76 -12.70 13.04 19.15
C HIS A 76 -12.44 12.03 18.02
N SER A 77 -11.23 12.05 17.49
CA SER A 77 -10.75 10.98 16.60
C SER A 77 -10.79 9.65 17.35
N CYS A 78 -11.20 8.57 16.69
CA CYS A 78 -11.11 7.24 17.29
C CYS A 78 -9.65 6.87 17.53
N TYR A 79 -9.42 6.15 18.62
CA TYR A 79 -8.16 5.49 18.93
C TYR A 79 -8.38 3.97 18.93
N ILE A 80 -7.41 3.24 18.39
CA ILE A 80 -7.43 1.77 18.31
C ILE A 80 -6.34 1.23 19.23
N LEU A 81 -6.71 0.28 20.09
CA LEU A 81 -5.77 -0.42 20.97
C LEU A 81 -4.83 -1.34 20.16
N GLU A 82 -3.53 -1.23 20.43
CA GLU A 82 -2.49 -2.13 19.88
C GLU A 82 -2.39 -3.45 20.67
N LYS A 83 -2.78 -3.42 21.94
CA LYS A 83 -2.73 -4.55 22.88
C LYS A 83 -4.12 -4.89 23.42
N THR A 84 -4.26 -6.06 24.02
CA THR A 84 -5.46 -6.40 24.80
C THR A 84 -5.56 -5.52 26.04
N GLN A 85 -6.78 -5.28 26.55
CA GLN A 85 -6.97 -4.44 27.74
C GLN A 85 -6.22 -4.99 28.97
N THR A 86 -6.10 -6.31 29.07
CA THR A 86 -5.32 -6.97 30.13
C THR A 86 -3.83 -6.66 30.02
N GLU A 87 -3.24 -6.76 28.82
CA GLU A 87 -1.83 -6.41 28.60
C GLU A 87 -1.55 -4.94 28.89
N VAL A 88 -2.47 -4.04 28.50
CA VAL A 88 -2.38 -2.61 28.82
C VAL A 88 -2.42 -2.38 30.34
N PHE A 89 -3.28 -3.11 31.07
CA PHE A 89 -3.34 -3.01 32.54
C PHE A 89 -2.06 -3.51 33.21
N LEU A 90 -1.51 -4.64 32.75
CA LEU A 90 -0.23 -5.16 33.27
C LEU A 90 0.91 -4.17 33.01
N GLN A 91 0.94 -3.57 31.82
CA GLN A 91 1.90 -2.53 31.48
C GLN A 91 1.74 -1.30 32.38
N PHE A 92 0.51 -0.83 32.60
CA PHE A 92 0.22 0.26 33.53
C PHE A 92 0.75 -0.02 34.93
N LYS A 93 0.59 -1.25 35.42
CA LYS A 93 1.09 -1.65 36.75
C LYS A 93 2.61 -1.68 36.84
N ASN A 94 3.28 -2.01 35.75
CA ASN A 94 4.73 -1.98 35.70
C ASN A 94 5.28 -0.55 35.66
N GLU A 95 4.61 0.37 34.94
CA GLU A 95 5.04 1.77 34.81
C GLU A 95 4.61 2.65 36.00
N TYR A 96 3.49 2.31 36.64
CA TYR A 96 2.93 3.04 37.79
C TYR A 96 2.67 2.08 38.97
N PRO A 97 3.73 1.52 39.59
CA PRO A 97 3.59 0.54 40.67
C PRO A 97 2.91 1.14 41.92
N ASP A 98 3.05 2.44 42.15
CA ASP A 98 2.48 3.14 43.31
C ASP A 98 0.95 3.39 43.19
N GLU A 99 0.40 3.33 41.98
CA GLU A 99 -1.03 3.60 41.74
C GLU A 99 -1.88 2.36 42.08
N LYS A 100 -2.60 2.45 43.21
CA LYS A 100 -3.48 1.39 43.73
C LYS A 100 -4.83 1.36 43.01
N ILE A 101 -4.82 0.93 41.75
CA ILE A 101 -6.02 0.70 40.93
C ILE A 101 -6.19 -0.79 40.57
N GLY A 102 -7.42 -1.29 40.60
CA GLY A 102 -7.76 -2.63 40.11
C GLY A 102 -8.16 -2.63 38.63
N GLN A 103 -8.01 -3.75 37.94
CA GLN A 103 -8.24 -3.85 36.48
C GLN A 103 -9.61 -3.33 36.04
N ARG A 104 -10.70 -3.72 36.71
CA ARG A 104 -12.06 -3.26 36.37
C ARG A 104 -12.22 -1.74 36.49
N ALA A 105 -11.54 -1.13 37.45
CA ALA A 105 -11.60 0.32 37.65
C ALA A 105 -10.75 1.05 36.60
N PHE A 106 -9.60 0.48 36.24
CA PHE A 106 -8.75 0.94 35.14
C PHE A 106 -9.48 0.93 33.79
N GLU A 107 -10.16 -0.17 33.47
CA GLU A 107 -10.95 -0.31 32.24
C GLU A 107 -12.14 0.66 32.17
N LYS A 108 -12.75 1.00 33.32
CA LYS A 108 -13.81 2.03 33.39
C LYS A 108 -13.31 3.43 33.09
N CYS A 109 -12.03 3.72 33.34
CA CYS A 109 -11.39 4.98 32.99
C CYS A 109 -10.97 5.07 31.51
N LYS A 110 -11.22 4.02 30.72
CA LYS A 110 -10.94 4.03 29.28
C LYS A 110 -11.78 5.10 28.57
N PRO A 111 -11.16 6.01 27.79
CA PRO A 111 -11.91 7.00 27.03
C PRO A 111 -12.87 6.35 26.04
N TYR A 112 -14.08 6.91 25.89
CA TYR A 112 -15.13 6.34 25.02
C TYR A 112 -14.74 6.24 23.53
N PHE A 113 -13.79 7.07 23.11
CA PHE A 113 -13.25 7.11 21.76
C PHE A 113 -12.09 6.12 21.53
N VAL A 114 -11.61 5.45 22.58
CA VAL A 114 -10.67 4.33 22.49
C VAL A 114 -11.45 3.02 22.33
N ARG A 115 -11.17 2.26 21.27
CA ARG A 115 -11.82 0.98 20.98
C ARG A 115 -10.80 -0.13 20.75
N THR A 116 -11.21 -1.36 21.03
CA THR A 116 -10.42 -2.54 20.69
C THR A 116 -10.28 -2.67 19.17
N ALA A 117 -9.10 -3.06 18.69
CA ALA A 117 -8.88 -3.38 17.29
C ALA A 117 -9.79 -4.54 16.85
N GLN A 118 -10.66 -4.30 15.87
CA GLN A 118 -11.43 -5.34 15.20
C GLN A 118 -10.60 -5.94 14.07
N PHE A 119 -10.95 -7.15 13.62
CA PHE A 119 -10.23 -7.81 12.53
C PHE A 119 -10.13 -6.93 11.26
N LYS A 120 -11.20 -6.21 10.90
CA LYS A 120 -11.20 -5.25 9.79
C LYS A 120 -10.19 -4.08 9.96
N ASP A 121 -9.88 -3.71 11.20
CA ASP A 121 -8.91 -2.65 11.48
C ASP A 121 -7.47 -3.16 11.41
N LYS A 122 -7.30 -4.49 11.51
CA LYS A 122 -6.03 -5.20 11.31
C LYS A 122 -5.81 -5.57 9.84
N VAL A 123 -6.88 -5.62 9.04
CA VAL A 123 -6.87 -6.01 7.63
C VAL A 123 -7.43 -4.87 6.77
N THR A 124 -6.68 -3.77 6.70
CA THR A 124 -6.99 -2.66 5.80
C THR A 124 -5.76 -2.31 4.99
N CYS A 125 -5.57 -2.96 3.83
CA CYS A 125 -4.67 -2.39 2.82
C CYS A 125 -5.33 -1.13 2.29
N CYS A 126 -4.68 0.01 2.51
CA CYS A 126 -5.03 1.28 1.87
C CYS A 126 -4.16 1.53 0.63
N CYS A 127 -3.50 0.49 0.12
CA CYS A 127 -2.74 0.56 -1.11
C CYS A 127 -3.67 0.92 -2.28
N ARG A 128 -3.17 1.74 -3.21
CA ARG A 128 -3.89 2.21 -4.40
C ARG A 128 -4.63 1.08 -5.11
N GLN A 129 -3.93 -0.03 -5.38
CA GLN A 129 -4.51 -1.21 -6.03
C GLN A 129 -5.75 -1.73 -5.31
N HIS A 130 -5.72 -1.91 -3.99
CA HIS A 130 -6.89 -2.39 -3.25
C HIS A 130 -8.04 -1.40 -3.23
N VAL A 131 -7.76 -0.09 -3.14
CA VAL A 131 -8.81 0.94 -3.12
C VAL A 131 -9.46 1.07 -4.51
N GLU A 132 -8.66 1.10 -5.57
CA GLU A 132 -9.14 1.11 -6.96
C GLU A 132 -9.94 -0.15 -7.29
N MET A 133 -9.45 -1.33 -6.89
CA MET A 133 -10.16 -2.59 -7.10
C MET A 133 -11.52 -2.61 -6.40
N ARG A 134 -11.65 -2.03 -5.20
CA ARG A 134 -12.94 -1.87 -4.52
C ARG A 134 -13.88 -0.93 -5.27
N SER A 135 -13.35 0.16 -5.83
CA SER A 135 -14.12 1.10 -6.64
C SER A 135 -14.64 0.45 -7.92
N LEU A 136 -13.74 -0.23 -8.66
CA LEU A 136 -14.06 -0.96 -9.88
C LEU A 136 -15.10 -2.06 -9.62
N PHE A 137 -14.89 -2.89 -8.60
CA PHE A 137 -15.85 -3.92 -8.20
C PHE A 137 -17.24 -3.35 -7.95
N LYS A 138 -17.33 -2.22 -7.23
CA LYS A 138 -18.60 -1.55 -6.97
C LYS A 138 -19.28 -1.09 -8.25
N SER A 139 -18.54 -0.51 -9.20
CA SER A 139 -19.08 -0.11 -10.50
C SER A 139 -19.57 -1.31 -11.31
N CYS A 140 -18.79 -2.39 -11.39
CA CYS A 140 -19.17 -3.63 -12.08
C CYS A 140 -20.43 -4.27 -11.46
N MET A 141 -20.50 -4.38 -10.13
CA MET A 141 -21.68 -4.96 -9.46
C MET A 141 -22.92 -4.08 -9.60
N GLN A 142 -22.76 -2.74 -9.65
CA GLN A 142 -23.88 -1.85 -9.97
C GLN A 142 -24.38 -2.06 -11.40
N PHE A 143 -23.47 -2.23 -12.36
CA PHE A 143 -23.84 -2.52 -13.74
C PHE A 143 -24.58 -3.86 -13.86
N ARG A 144 -23.99 -4.92 -13.30
CA ARG A 144 -24.61 -6.25 -13.22
C ARG A 144 -26.01 -6.20 -12.60
N LYS A 145 -26.18 -5.48 -11.48
CA LYS A 145 -27.49 -5.28 -10.84
C LYS A 145 -28.52 -4.64 -11.77
N ARG A 146 -28.12 -3.67 -12.61
CA ARG A 146 -29.01 -3.04 -13.59
C ARG A 146 -29.42 -4.04 -14.67
N LEU A 147 -28.50 -4.86 -15.17
CA LEU A 147 -28.80 -5.90 -16.17
C LEU A 147 -29.78 -6.94 -15.62
N LEU A 148 -29.51 -7.48 -14.42
CA LEU A 148 -30.40 -8.43 -13.75
C LEU A 148 -31.83 -7.86 -13.58
N SER A 149 -31.93 -6.56 -13.28
CA SER A 149 -33.23 -5.89 -13.15
C SER A 149 -33.99 -5.76 -14.48
N ARG A 150 -33.30 -5.79 -15.63
CA ARG A 150 -33.89 -5.68 -16.97
C ARG A 150 -34.22 -7.05 -17.57
N GLU A 151 -33.33 -8.02 -17.40
CA GLU A 151 -33.42 -9.35 -18.02
C GLU A 151 -34.24 -10.34 -17.18
N GLY A 152 -34.56 -10.00 -15.92
CA GLY A 152 -35.36 -10.85 -15.02
C GLY A 152 -34.69 -12.19 -14.67
N SER A 153 -33.42 -12.37 -15.04
CA SER A 153 -32.69 -13.63 -14.85
C SER A 153 -32.21 -13.74 -13.41
N SER A 154 -32.72 -14.73 -12.68
CA SER A 154 -32.44 -14.95 -11.25
C SER A 154 -31.29 -15.92 -10.97
N GLU A 155 -30.71 -16.55 -12.00
CA GLU A 155 -29.70 -17.61 -11.79
C GLU A 155 -28.29 -17.06 -11.53
N VAL A 156 -28.05 -15.79 -11.85
CA VAL A 156 -26.72 -15.21 -11.83
C VAL A 156 -26.48 -14.44 -10.53
N LYS A 157 -25.46 -14.85 -9.77
CA LYS A 157 -25.14 -14.30 -8.45
C LYS A 157 -24.67 -12.84 -8.53
N LEU A 158 -25.17 -12.01 -7.61
CA LEU A 158 -24.68 -10.67 -7.33
C LEU A 158 -23.82 -10.71 -6.07
N TYR A 159 -22.57 -10.27 -6.17
CA TYR A 159 -21.61 -10.33 -5.07
C TYR A 159 -21.69 -9.05 -4.24
N GLU A 160 -21.76 -9.19 -2.91
CA GLU A 160 -21.76 -8.05 -1.99
C GLU A 160 -20.35 -7.55 -1.67
N SER A 161 -19.35 -8.42 -1.83
CA SER A 161 -17.95 -8.11 -1.51
C SER A 161 -16.96 -8.81 -2.44
N LEU A 162 -15.76 -8.22 -2.56
CA LEU A 162 -14.63 -8.85 -3.25
C LEU A 162 -14.28 -10.22 -2.66
N SER A 163 -14.38 -10.38 -1.34
CA SER A 163 -14.08 -11.65 -0.68
C SER A 163 -15.03 -12.76 -1.13
N GLU A 164 -16.32 -12.46 -1.27
CA GLU A 164 -17.31 -13.42 -1.75
C GLU A 164 -17.06 -13.83 -3.19
N LEU A 165 -16.71 -12.87 -4.05
CA LEU A 165 -16.32 -13.15 -5.44
C LEU A 165 -15.08 -14.04 -5.51
N VAL A 166 -14.08 -13.76 -4.67
CA VAL A 166 -12.85 -14.55 -4.59
C VAL A 166 -13.15 -15.97 -4.09
N ASP A 167 -14.01 -16.12 -3.09
CA ASP A 167 -14.34 -17.42 -2.50
C ASP A 167 -15.11 -18.33 -3.47
N ASP A 168 -15.98 -17.75 -4.30
CA ASP A 168 -16.71 -18.50 -5.33
C ASP A 168 -15.85 -18.82 -6.57
N THR A 169 -14.91 -17.93 -6.91
CA THR A 169 -14.11 -18.10 -8.14
C THR A 169 -12.83 -18.90 -7.92
N LEU A 170 -12.26 -18.92 -6.71
CA LEU A 170 -11.05 -19.70 -6.41
C LEU A 170 -11.38 -21.11 -5.90
N CYS A 171 -10.38 -21.99 -5.84
CA CYS A 171 -10.56 -23.29 -5.18
C CYS A 171 -10.86 -23.14 -3.70
N THR A 172 -11.64 -24.09 -3.17
CA THR A 172 -11.99 -24.14 -1.75
C THR A 172 -10.73 -24.19 -0.89
N ARG A 173 -10.80 -23.50 0.24
CA ARG A 173 -9.71 -23.47 1.22
C ARG A 173 -9.57 -24.86 1.85
N SER A 174 -8.34 -25.35 2.02
CA SER A 174 -8.13 -26.62 2.72
C SER A 174 -8.67 -26.54 4.14
N THR A 175 -9.28 -27.62 4.64
CA THR A 175 -9.87 -27.69 5.99
C THR A 175 -8.90 -27.29 7.10
N ASN A 176 -7.60 -27.52 6.91
CA ASN A 176 -6.56 -27.19 7.87
C ASN A 176 -6.03 -25.74 7.77
N THR A 177 -6.32 -25.03 6.67
CA THR A 177 -5.78 -23.69 6.43
C THR A 177 -6.88 -22.76 5.98
N HIS A 178 -7.16 -21.72 6.76
CA HIS A 178 -8.14 -20.69 6.41
C HIS A 178 -7.73 -19.80 5.21
N GLN A 179 -6.77 -20.22 4.40
CA GLN A 179 -6.24 -19.50 3.23
C GLN A 179 -6.42 -20.29 1.93
N HIS A 180 -6.52 -19.58 0.81
CA HIS A 180 -6.42 -20.18 -0.53
C HIS A 180 -4.96 -20.52 -0.85
N LYS A 181 -4.75 -21.47 -1.76
CA LYS A 181 -3.41 -21.79 -2.28
C LYS A 181 -2.83 -20.62 -3.08
N ILE A 182 -1.52 -20.38 -2.96
CA ILE A 182 -0.82 -19.33 -3.74
C ILE A 182 -1.03 -19.50 -5.24
N SER A 183 -0.98 -20.72 -5.77
CA SER A 183 -1.21 -20.96 -7.21
C SER A 183 -2.59 -20.51 -7.70
N CYS A 184 -3.62 -20.51 -6.84
CA CYS A 184 -4.93 -19.95 -7.17
C CYS A 184 -4.91 -18.42 -7.19
N LEU A 185 -4.20 -17.80 -6.23
CA LEU A 185 -4.05 -16.35 -6.13
C LEU A 185 -3.22 -15.78 -7.29
N ASP A 186 -2.19 -16.51 -7.72
CA ASP A 186 -1.32 -16.17 -8.84
C ASP A 186 -1.91 -16.54 -10.21
N ARG A 187 -3.16 -17.03 -10.25
CA ARG A 187 -3.86 -17.44 -11.49
C ARG A 187 -3.14 -18.54 -12.29
N LEU A 188 -2.32 -19.35 -11.63
CA LEU A 188 -1.65 -20.51 -12.22
C LEU A 188 -2.51 -21.79 -12.17
N CYS A 189 -3.60 -21.77 -11.40
CA CYS A 189 -4.53 -22.88 -11.32
C CYS A 189 -5.49 -22.87 -12.51
N SER A 190 -5.56 -23.99 -13.25
CA SER A 190 -6.47 -24.18 -14.40
C SER A 190 -7.93 -24.41 -14.00
N GLU A 191 -8.19 -24.86 -12.77
CA GLU A 191 -9.52 -25.26 -12.29
C GLU A 191 -10.29 -24.13 -11.57
N CYS A 192 -9.72 -22.93 -11.50
CA CYS A 192 -10.36 -21.81 -10.84
C CYS A 192 -10.06 -20.48 -11.53
N GLY A 193 -10.75 -19.44 -11.09
CA GLY A 193 -10.64 -18.10 -11.60
C GLY A 193 -11.82 -17.70 -12.47
N VAL A 194 -11.55 -17.04 -13.59
CA VAL A 194 -12.59 -16.43 -14.43
C VAL A 194 -13.52 -17.50 -15.03
N CYS A 195 -13.03 -18.71 -15.25
CA CYS A 195 -13.82 -19.84 -15.74
C CYS A 195 -14.99 -20.23 -14.80
N LYS A 196 -14.93 -19.89 -13.51
CA LYS A 196 -16.01 -20.09 -12.53
C LYS A 196 -16.96 -18.90 -12.43
N PHE A 197 -16.64 -17.79 -13.08
CA PHE A 197 -17.45 -16.59 -13.04
C PHE A 197 -18.47 -16.59 -14.18
N SER A 198 -19.75 -16.73 -13.84
CA SER A 198 -20.84 -16.64 -14.83
C SER A 198 -21.08 -15.19 -15.25
N MET A 199 -20.75 -14.87 -16.51
CA MET A 199 -21.04 -13.58 -17.14
C MET A 199 -22.50 -13.55 -17.64
N LEU A 200 -23.15 -12.39 -17.59
CA LEU A 200 -24.43 -12.14 -18.26
C LEU A 200 -24.20 -11.83 -19.74
N PRO A 201 -25.16 -12.13 -20.64
CA PRO A 201 -25.05 -11.76 -22.05
C PRO A 201 -24.79 -10.26 -22.25
N GLY A 202 -25.48 -9.39 -21.52
CA GLY A 202 -25.25 -7.95 -21.56
C GLY A 202 -23.92 -7.47 -20.96
N GLU A 203 -23.14 -8.33 -20.31
CA GLU A 203 -21.76 -8.04 -19.89
C GLU A 203 -20.72 -8.46 -20.94
N LEU A 204 -21.12 -9.31 -21.89
CA LEU A 204 -20.31 -9.77 -23.02
C LEU A 204 -20.58 -8.96 -24.29
N ASP A 205 -21.71 -8.25 -24.33
CA ASP A 205 -22.07 -7.39 -25.44
C ASP A 205 -21.09 -6.22 -25.53
N GLU A 206 -20.49 -6.03 -26.71
CA GLU A 206 -19.56 -4.93 -27.01
C GLU A 206 -20.30 -3.61 -27.33
N SER A 207 -21.59 -3.53 -27.02
CA SER A 207 -22.35 -2.28 -27.13
C SER A 207 -21.70 -1.16 -26.31
N ASP A 208 -21.84 0.10 -26.75
CA ASP A 208 -21.22 1.32 -26.17
C ASP A 208 -21.71 1.68 -24.75
N VAL A 209 -21.91 0.70 -23.87
CA VAL A 209 -22.28 0.91 -22.48
C VAL A 209 -21.09 1.41 -21.70
N GLN A 210 -21.05 2.72 -21.48
CA GLN A 210 -20.00 3.35 -20.69
C GLN A 210 -20.23 3.15 -19.19
N ILE A 211 -19.27 2.53 -18.51
CA ILE A 211 -19.25 2.37 -17.05
C ILE A 211 -18.26 3.38 -16.45
N SER A 212 -18.75 4.28 -15.61
CA SER A 212 -17.90 5.19 -14.83
C SER A 212 -17.29 4.49 -13.62
N TRP A 213 -15.99 4.64 -13.41
CA TRP A 213 -15.29 4.19 -12.21
C TRP A 213 -14.21 5.21 -11.82
N GLU A 214 -13.74 5.14 -10.57
CA GLU A 214 -12.76 6.09 -10.04
C GLU A 214 -11.37 5.45 -10.01
N ARG A 215 -10.40 6.14 -10.62
CA ARG A 215 -8.98 5.81 -10.54
C ARG A 215 -8.25 6.88 -9.73
N TYR A 216 -7.27 6.47 -8.92
CA TYR A 216 -6.39 7.42 -8.25
C TYR A 216 -5.30 7.84 -9.23
N GLU A 217 -5.04 9.13 -9.29
CA GLU A 217 -3.91 9.68 -10.03
C GLU A 217 -2.91 10.27 -9.04
N TYR A 218 -1.63 10.06 -9.31
CA TYR A 218 -0.60 10.75 -8.59
C TYR A 218 -0.66 12.22 -8.96
N LYS A 219 -1.03 13.06 -8.00
CA LYS A 219 -0.91 14.50 -8.14
C LYS A 219 0.37 14.95 -7.45
N ASN A 220 1.20 15.67 -8.19
CA ASN A 220 2.36 16.36 -7.66
C ASN A 220 1.87 17.46 -6.70
N VAL A 221 1.78 17.12 -5.42
CA VAL A 221 1.57 18.13 -4.37
C VAL A 221 2.94 18.75 -4.12
N LYS A 222 3.10 20.05 -4.40
CA LYS A 222 4.20 20.84 -3.85
C LYS A 222 4.02 20.87 -2.33
N VAL A 223 4.54 19.86 -1.65
CA VAL A 223 4.67 19.90 -0.20
C VAL A 223 5.72 20.97 0.07
N LYS A 224 5.22 22.17 0.36
CA LYS A 224 6.00 23.19 1.06
C LYS A 224 6.33 22.53 2.41
N ASP A 225 7.62 22.45 2.69
CA ASP A 225 8.24 21.92 3.91
C ASP A 225 8.80 20.48 3.80
N SER A 226 10.10 20.45 3.50
CA SER A 226 11.12 19.57 4.10
C SER A 226 10.77 18.08 4.27
N VAL A 227 10.62 17.35 3.17
CA VAL A 227 11.09 15.96 3.19
C VAL A 227 12.57 16.01 2.81
N ASN A 228 13.45 15.83 3.80
CA ASN A 228 14.87 15.70 3.53
C ASN A 228 15.09 14.50 2.58
N ARG A 229 15.41 14.80 1.32
CA ARG A 229 15.72 13.82 0.28
C ARG A 229 17.20 13.42 0.31
N ASP A 230 18.05 14.17 1.02
CA ASP A 230 19.40 13.76 1.44
C ASP A 230 19.29 12.83 2.65
N ARG A 231 18.68 11.66 2.44
CA ARG A 231 18.92 10.52 3.30
C ARG A 231 20.02 9.72 2.64
N ASP A 232 21.13 9.50 3.35
CA ASP A 232 22.13 8.52 2.96
C ASP A 232 21.41 7.18 2.73
N ARG A 233 21.19 6.85 1.46
CA ARG A 233 20.66 5.55 1.07
C ARG A 233 21.83 4.59 1.16
N ASN A 234 22.07 4.07 2.35
CA ASN A 234 23.17 3.13 2.55
C ASN A 234 22.99 1.83 1.75
N PHE A 235 21.77 1.53 1.29
CA PHE A 235 21.41 0.27 0.63
C PHE A 235 20.46 0.49 -0.56
N LEU A 236 20.65 -0.33 -1.60
CA LEU A 236 19.77 -0.37 -2.76
C LEU A 236 18.35 -0.81 -2.40
N PRO A 237 17.32 -0.33 -3.13
CA PRO A 237 15.97 -0.85 -3.00
C PRO A 237 15.93 -2.36 -3.24
N VAL A 238 15.27 -3.07 -2.34
CA VAL A 238 15.00 -4.50 -2.48
C VAL A 238 14.18 -4.75 -3.76
N LYS A 239 14.68 -5.60 -4.66
CA LYS A 239 13.95 -6.04 -5.86
C LYS A 239 12.61 -6.67 -5.46
N GLU A 240 11.58 -6.40 -6.26
CA GLU A 240 10.22 -6.90 -6.03
C GLU A 240 9.60 -6.57 -4.66
N ASN A 241 10.05 -5.50 -3.98
CA ASN A 241 9.55 -5.16 -2.64
C ASN A 241 8.02 -5.02 -2.54
N ARG A 242 7.32 -4.73 -3.64
CA ARG A 242 5.85 -4.66 -3.72
C ARG A 242 5.17 -6.03 -3.58
N LYS A 243 5.87 -7.13 -3.87
CA LYS A 243 5.35 -8.50 -3.70
C LYS A 243 5.53 -9.02 -2.26
N ILE A 244 6.26 -8.28 -1.42
CA ILE A 244 6.56 -8.65 -0.04
C ILE A 244 5.45 -8.17 0.88
N HIS A 245 4.76 -9.09 1.54
CA HIS A 245 3.70 -8.77 2.50
C HIS A 245 4.05 -9.12 3.95
N GLN A 246 5.23 -9.70 4.17
CA GLN A 246 5.79 -9.92 5.48
C GLN A 246 7.28 -9.69 5.47
N VAL A 247 7.75 -8.85 6.38
CA VAL A 247 9.17 -8.60 6.64
C VAL A 247 9.45 -8.92 8.10
N ARG A 248 10.59 -9.57 8.37
CA ARG A 248 11.09 -9.82 9.71
C ARG A 248 12.58 -9.56 9.77
N SER A 249 12.99 -9.05 10.92
CA SER A 249 14.38 -8.97 11.34
C SER A 249 14.57 -9.92 12.52
N PHE A 250 15.73 -10.57 12.58
CA PHE A 250 16.20 -11.32 13.75
C PHE A 250 17.31 -10.54 14.46
N ASP A 251 17.70 -10.99 15.65
CA ASP A 251 18.64 -10.29 16.53
C ASP A 251 20.06 -10.15 15.92
N ASP A 252 20.37 -10.97 14.92
CA ASP A 252 21.59 -10.95 14.11
C ASP A 252 21.58 -9.87 13.00
N GLY A 253 20.48 -9.13 12.87
CA GLY A 253 20.28 -8.11 11.83
C GLY A 253 19.88 -8.68 10.47
N GLU A 254 19.62 -9.99 10.38
CA GLU A 254 19.18 -10.62 9.14
C GLU A 254 17.73 -10.28 8.84
N ILE A 255 17.46 -9.92 7.59
CA ILE A 255 16.11 -9.60 7.12
C ILE A 255 15.57 -10.78 6.32
N PHE A 256 14.43 -11.30 6.73
CA PHE A 256 13.69 -12.34 6.04
C PHE A 256 12.37 -11.79 5.55
N VAL A 257 11.98 -12.21 4.36
CA VAL A 257 10.72 -11.81 3.75
C VAL A 257 9.90 -13.01 3.32
N ARG A 258 8.59 -12.81 3.23
CA ARG A 258 7.68 -13.79 2.69
C ARG A 258 6.59 -13.11 1.87
N LYS A 259 6.11 -13.83 0.84
CA LYS A 259 5.08 -13.35 -0.08
C LYS A 259 3.77 -13.02 0.62
N LEU A 260 3.30 -13.86 1.54
CA LEU A 260 2.06 -13.64 2.29
C LEU A 260 2.29 -13.68 3.81
N SER A 261 1.53 -12.86 4.54
CA SER A 261 1.54 -12.84 6.00
C SER A 261 0.62 -13.91 6.60
N CYS A 262 1.11 -14.61 7.63
CA CYS A 262 0.27 -15.47 8.47
C CYS A 262 -0.27 -14.70 9.68
N TYR A 263 -1.60 -14.61 9.80
CA TYR A 263 -2.26 -13.95 10.93
C TYR A 263 -3.07 -14.89 11.82
N SER A 264 -3.16 -16.18 11.47
CA SER A 264 -4.15 -17.09 12.06
C SER A 264 -3.56 -18.32 12.76
N CYS A 265 -2.32 -18.72 12.46
CA CYS A 265 -1.76 -19.90 13.12
C CYS A 265 -1.21 -19.55 14.51
N GLN A 266 -1.34 -20.49 15.45
CA GLN A 266 -0.96 -20.30 16.84
C GLN A 266 0.51 -19.88 16.97
N SER A 267 1.42 -20.52 16.23
CA SER A 267 2.85 -20.20 16.26
C SER A 267 3.12 -18.74 15.91
N CYS A 268 2.48 -18.21 14.86
CA CYS A 268 2.63 -16.81 14.46
C CYS A 268 1.97 -15.84 15.47
N ILE A 269 0.88 -16.23 16.12
CA ILE A 269 0.22 -15.40 17.14
C ILE A 269 1.13 -15.24 18.36
N VAL A 270 1.83 -16.30 18.77
CA VAL A 270 2.72 -16.29 19.93
C VAL A 270 4.16 -15.83 19.63
N GLY A 271 4.45 -15.41 18.39
CA GLY A 271 5.77 -14.91 18.03
C GLY A 271 6.76 -15.96 17.51
N ASN A 272 6.35 -17.22 17.39
CA ASN A 272 7.19 -18.31 16.88
C ASN A 272 6.92 -18.55 15.38
N TYR A 273 7.63 -17.81 14.53
CA TYR A 273 7.35 -17.75 13.09
C TYR A 273 8.03 -18.84 12.27
N SER A 274 9.13 -19.43 12.77
CA SER A 274 9.85 -20.52 12.12
C SER A 274 9.04 -21.82 12.06
N THR A 275 8.05 -21.96 12.94
CA THR A 275 7.14 -23.12 13.01
C THR A 275 5.76 -22.78 12.44
N CYS A 276 5.70 -21.88 11.47
CA CYS A 276 4.44 -21.50 10.83
C CYS A 276 3.82 -22.71 10.11
N MET A 277 2.67 -23.18 10.60
CA MET A 277 1.95 -24.31 9.99
C MET A 277 1.43 -24.05 8.57
N ASN A 278 1.44 -22.79 8.12
CA ASN A 278 0.90 -22.36 6.83
C ASN A 278 1.99 -22.03 5.81
N ASP A 279 3.24 -22.42 6.05
CA ASP A 279 4.39 -22.00 5.21
C ASP A 279 4.22 -22.44 3.75
N ALA A 280 3.79 -23.69 3.54
CA ALA A 280 3.49 -24.22 2.21
C ALA A 280 2.43 -23.41 1.44
N GLN A 281 1.51 -22.73 2.14
CA GLN A 281 0.45 -21.92 1.53
C GLN A 281 0.76 -20.42 1.49
N LEU A 282 1.75 -19.95 2.24
CA LEU A 282 2.09 -18.52 2.34
C LEU A 282 3.42 -18.16 1.69
N GLY A 283 4.17 -19.18 1.24
CA GLY A 283 5.53 -19.07 0.74
C GLY A 283 6.52 -19.33 1.87
N THR A 284 7.74 -19.71 1.51
CA THR A 284 8.83 -19.83 2.49
C THR A 284 9.40 -18.46 2.82
N TYR A 285 10.00 -18.33 4.00
CA TYR A 285 10.81 -17.15 4.29
C TYR A 285 12.11 -17.21 3.48
N ASN A 286 12.40 -16.13 2.78
CA ASN A 286 13.64 -15.95 2.05
C ASN A 286 14.45 -14.84 2.70
N LYS A 287 15.72 -15.10 2.96
CA LYS A 287 16.65 -14.09 3.47
C LYS A 287 16.95 -13.09 2.36
N ILE A 288 16.85 -11.80 2.67
CA ILE A 288 17.26 -10.73 1.77
C ILE A 288 18.66 -10.27 2.14
N LYS A 289 19.55 -10.28 1.16
CA LYS A 289 20.84 -9.60 1.27
C LYS A 289 20.62 -8.12 0.95
N MET A 290 20.81 -7.26 1.96
CA MET A 290 20.83 -5.82 1.75
C MET A 290 22.13 -5.46 1.03
N VAL A 291 22.02 -4.93 -0.18
CA VAL A 291 23.18 -4.54 -0.98
C VAL A 291 23.47 -3.07 -0.70
N LYS A 292 24.70 -2.74 -0.26
CA LYS A 292 25.07 -1.34 -0.08
C LYS A 292 25.19 -0.65 -1.43
N GLU A 293 24.80 0.62 -1.52
CA GLU A 293 24.97 1.38 -2.76
C GLU A 293 26.46 1.46 -3.17
N SER A 294 27.39 1.41 -2.21
CA SER A 294 28.83 1.39 -2.45
C SER A 294 29.40 0.06 -2.96
N GLU A 295 28.71 -1.06 -2.74
CA GLU A 295 29.14 -2.41 -3.13
C GLU A 295 28.68 -2.78 -4.56
N HIS A 296 27.91 -1.91 -5.22
CA HIS A 296 27.41 -2.14 -6.58
C HIS A 296 28.41 -1.73 -7.69
N ASN A 297 29.67 -1.48 -7.32
CA ASN A 297 30.78 -1.32 -8.27
C ASN A 297 31.59 -2.63 -8.31
N ASP A 298 31.48 -3.36 -9.43
CA ASP A 298 32.44 -4.35 -9.93
C ASP A 298 32.73 -5.65 -9.15
N SER A 299 31.72 -6.47 -8.80
CA SER A 299 32.01 -7.86 -8.40
C SER A 299 30.92 -8.93 -8.59
N ASP A 300 30.06 -8.85 -9.62
CA ASP A 300 29.23 -10.00 -10.04
C ASP A 300 29.62 -10.50 -11.45
N ALA A 301 30.92 -10.41 -11.76
CA ALA A 301 31.55 -11.35 -12.68
C ALA A 301 32.09 -12.51 -11.85
N ASP A 302 31.41 -13.65 -11.97
CA ASP A 302 31.90 -15.00 -11.66
C ASP A 302 31.93 -15.43 -10.18
N SER A 303 30.83 -16.03 -9.71
CA SER A 303 30.84 -17.35 -9.03
C SER A 303 29.45 -17.73 -8.51
N ASN A 304 28.59 -18.22 -9.41
CA ASN A 304 27.63 -19.29 -9.12
C ASN A 304 27.11 -19.83 -10.46
N LYS A 305 27.75 -20.91 -10.94
CA LYS A 305 27.15 -21.79 -11.94
C LYS A 305 25.99 -22.52 -11.26
N ASP A 306 24.77 -22.06 -11.53
CA ASP A 306 23.61 -22.94 -11.58
C ASP A 306 23.13 -22.95 -13.03
N GLU A 307 22.95 -24.15 -13.57
CA GLU A 307 22.69 -24.38 -14.99
C GLU A 307 21.23 -24.04 -15.32
N GLY A 308 21.04 -22.95 -16.06
CA GLY A 308 19.81 -22.68 -16.78
C GLY A 308 19.32 -21.25 -16.66
N VAL A 309 19.26 -20.59 -17.82
CA VAL A 309 18.52 -19.36 -18.21
C VAL A 309 19.44 -18.25 -18.70
N ASP A 310 19.41 -18.12 -20.04
CA ASP A 310 19.89 -17.09 -20.98
C ASP A 310 20.82 -15.97 -20.50
N ASP A 311 21.93 -15.84 -21.24
CA ASP A 311 22.61 -14.58 -21.50
C ASP A 311 21.59 -13.49 -21.92
N GLU A 312 21.06 -12.73 -20.96
CA GLU A 312 20.41 -11.44 -21.24
C GLU A 312 21.48 -10.54 -21.84
N THR A 313 21.52 -10.51 -23.16
CA THR A 313 22.40 -9.64 -23.93
C THR A 313 22.12 -8.20 -23.50
N ASN A 314 23.08 -7.55 -22.85
CA ASN A 314 22.88 -6.20 -22.32
C ASN A 314 22.55 -5.26 -23.50
N ILE A 315 21.35 -4.66 -23.49
CA ILE A 315 20.83 -3.83 -24.60
C ILE A 315 21.84 -2.72 -24.97
N CYS A 316 22.62 -2.24 -24.00
CA CYS A 316 23.67 -1.25 -24.24
C CYS A 316 24.75 -1.72 -25.23
N ASP A 317 25.00 -3.01 -25.38
CA ASP A 317 26.06 -3.53 -26.25
C ASP A 317 25.73 -3.34 -27.74
N PHE A 318 24.47 -3.07 -28.06
CA PHE A 318 24.01 -2.69 -29.40
C PHE A 318 23.97 -1.17 -29.62
N VAL A 319 24.33 -0.36 -28.62
CA VAL A 319 24.43 1.10 -28.76
C VAL A 319 25.80 1.46 -29.32
N SER A 320 25.81 2.17 -30.44
CA SER A 320 27.02 2.72 -31.06
C SER A 320 26.82 4.20 -31.41
N ASN A 321 27.89 4.87 -31.85
CA ASN A 321 27.79 6.26 -32.30
C ASN A 321 26.68 6.44 -33.35
N GLY A 322 25.76 7.37 -33.08
CA GLY A 322 24.63 7.69 -33.95
C GLY A 322 23.35 6.91 -33.64
N THR A 323 23.41 5.83 -32.86
CA THR A 323 22.22 5.05 -32.45
C THR A 323 21.23 5.93 -31.69
N ILE A 324 19.94 5.76 -32.01
CA ILE A 324 18.83 6.38 -31.27
C ILE A 324 18.27 5.34 -30.31
N PHE A 325 18.12 5.72 -29.05
CA PHE A 325 17.67 4.81 -28.00
C PHE A 325 16.82 5.53 -26.97
N ALA A 326 15.94 4.78 -26.32
CA ALA A 326 15.16 5.25 -25.19
C ALA A 326 15.88 4.89 -23.89
N VAL A 327 15.87 5.82 -22.95
CA VAL A 327 16.30 5.58 -21.57
C VAL A 327 15.15 5.80 -20.61
N LYS A 328 15.13 5.00 -19.56
CA LYS A 328 14.24 5.22 -18.42
C LYS A 328 14.47 6.60 -17.83
N ALA A 329 13.40 7.32 -17.59
CA ALA A 329 13.44 8.62 -16.93
C ALA A 329 13.12 8.44 -15.44
N ASP A 330 13.87 9.14 -14.59
CA ASP A 330 13.57 9.23 -13.16
C ASP A 330 12.50 10.29 -12.84
N ASP A 331 12.13 11.10 -13.84
CA ASP A 331 11.15 12.17 -13.72
C ASP A 331 9.71 11.63 -13.68
N THR A 332 8.92 12.10 -12.72
CA THR A 332 7.52 11.67 -12.51
C THR A 332 6.59 11.95 -13.71
N ASP A 333 6.95 12.91 -14.55
CA ASP A 333 6.09 13.45 -15.61
C ASP A 333 6.45 12.91 -17.00
N CYS A 334 7.54 12.16 -17.14
CA CYS A 334 7.99 11.58 -18.40
C CYS A 334 8.47 10.14 -18.17
N PRO A 335 7.89 9.12 -18.82
CA PRO A 335 8.24 7.73 -18.54
C PRO A 335 9.61 7.33 -19.10
N TYR A 336 10.06 8.00 -20.17
CA TYR A 336 11.35 7.75 -20.80
C TYR A 336 11.82 8.99 -21.57
N TYR A 337 13.13 9.13 -21.77
CA TYR A 337 13.71 10.08 -22.72
C TYR A 337 14.27 9.35 -23.93
N ILE A 338 14.34 10.05 -25.07
CA ILE A 338 15.05 9.55 -26.25
C ILE A 338 16.33 10.34 -26.42
N LEU A 339 17.41 9.63 -26.74
CA LEU A 339 18.72 10.18 -27.00
C LEU A 339 19.28 9.66 -28.31
N ARG A 340 20.15 10.46 -28.91
CA ARG A 340 21.09 10.02 -29.94
C ARG A 340 22.48 9.89 -29.33
N ALA A 341 23.10 8.72 -29.44
CA ALA A 341 24.47 8.49 -29.04
C ALA A 341 25.43 9.35 -29.89
N SER A 342 26.39 9.97 -29.23
CA SER A 342 27.47 10.75 -29.85
C SER A 342 28.79 9.98 -29.94
N LYS A 343 28.92 8.92 -29.14
CA LYS A 343 30.08 8.05 -28.99
C LYS A 343 29.61 6.68 -28.55
N ASP A 344 30.47 5.68 -28.73
CA ASP A 344 30.23 4.34 -28.19
C ASP A 344 30.23 4.37 -26.64
N PRO A 345 29.49 3.46 -25.99
CA PRO A 345 29.47 3.34 -24.53
C PRO A 345 30.88 3.17 -23.98
N LEU A 346 31.20 3.87 -22.89
CA LEU A 346 32.53 3.81 -22.28
C LEU A 346 32.47 3.80 -20.76
N ILE A 347 33.49 3.22 -20.15
CA ILE A 347 33.68 3.23 -18.69
C ILE A 347 34.45 4.50 -18.30
N LEU A 348 33.90 5.26 -17.35
CA LEU A 348 34.50 6.51 -16.90
C LEU A 348 35.78 6.27 -16.11
N ARG A 349 36.89 6.85 -16.59
CA ARG A 349 38.19 6.85 -15.88
C ARG A 349 38.27 7.87 -14.74
N LYS A 350 37.34 8.83 -14.72
CA LYS A 350 37.22 9.88 -13.70
C LYS A 350 35.77 10.31 -13.61
N THR A 351 35.37 10.88 -12.47
CA THR A 351 34.04 11.48 -12.31
C THR A 351 33.78 12.51 -13.41
N ALA A 352 32.60 12.44 -14.02
CA ALA A 352 32.15 13.34 -15.08
C ALA A 352 30.79 13.91 -14.72
N THR A 353 30.62 15.22 -14.96
CA THR A 353 29.34 15.91 -14.79
C THR A 353 28.90 16.45 -16.14
N ASP A 354 27.65 16.20 -16.51
CA ASP A 354 27.09 16.69 -17.77
C ASP A 354 26.52 18.12 -17.65
N LYS A 355 26.00 18.68 -18.75
CA LYS A 355 25.42 20.04 -18.74
C LYS A 355 24.01 20.12 -18.16
N TRP A 356 23.43 18.98 -17.80
CA TRP A 356 22.14 18.88 -17.12
C TRP A 356 22.33 18.80 -15.59
N GLY A 357 23.58 18.74 -15.12
CA GLY A 357 23.93 18.71 -13.69
C GLY A 357 24.03 17.29 -13.13
N ALA A 358 23.91 16.25 -13.96
CA ALA A 358 24.07 14.87 -13.55
C ALA A 358 25.55 14.51 -13.43
N SER A 359 25.95 13.90 -12.30
CA SER A 359 27.32 13.50 -12.03
C SER A 359 27.45 11.98 -11.95
N TYR A 360 28.45 11.43 -12.63
CA TYR A 360 28.72 10.01 -12.75
C TYR A 360 30.14 9.72 -12.29
N HIS A 361 30.30 8.72 -11.42
CA HIS A 361 31.58 8.42 -10.78
C HIS A 361 32.51 7.61 -11.70
N HIS A 362 33.78 7.51 -11.30
CA HIS A 362 34.73 6.57 -11.89
C HIS A 362 34.20 5.13 -11.78
N GLY A 363 34.33 4.34 -12.85
CA GLY A 363 33.85 2.96 -12.93
C GLY A 363 32.50 2.81 -13.65
N ASN A 364 31.68 3.87 -13.74
CA ASN A 364 30.38 3.78 -14.39
C ASN A 364 30.52 3.61 -15.92
N LYS A 365 29.85 2.60 -16.51
CA LYS A 365 29.61 2.51 -17.97
C LYS A 365 28.52 3.51 -18.35
N VAL A 366 28.85 4.48 -19.20
CA VAL A 366 27.96 5.57 -19.60
C VAL A 366 27.92 5.76 -21.11
N ILE A 367 26.85 6.38 -21.59
CA ILE A 367 26.65 6.76 -22.98
C ILE A 367 26.61 8.28 -23.04
N HIS A 368 27.40 8.85 -23.95
CA HIS A 368 27.37 10.29 -24.23
C HIS A 368 26.43 10.54 -25.40
N GLY A 369 25.52 11.49 -25.28
CA GLY A 369 24.55 11.76 -26.34
C GLY A 369 23.88 13.12 -26.23
N TYR A 370 22.78 13.24 -26.98
CA TYR A 370 21.94 14.43 -27.00
C TYR A 370 20.49 14.02 -26.87
N TYR A 371 19.75 14.67 -25.97
CA TYR A 371 18.32 14.46 -25.80
C TYR A 371 17.52 14.97 -26.99
N PHE A 372 16.39 14.32 -27.21
CA PHE A 372 15.30 14.84 -28.03
C PHE A 372 14.26 15.54 -27.15
N ASN A 373 13.71 16.65 -27.63
CA ASN A 373 12.62 17.37 -26.97
C ASN A 373 11.37 17.38 -27.86
N THR A 374 10.18 17.41 -27.26
CA THR A 374 8.92 17.48 -28.01
C THR A 374 8.80 18.82 -28.74
N VAL A 375 8.22 18.78 -29.93
CA VAL A 375 7.90 19.96 -30.74
C VAL A 375 6.40 20.21 -30.66
N ASP A 376 6.00 21.45 -30.40
CA ASP A 376 4.59 21.87 -30.32
C ASP A 376 3.74 21.04 -29.33
N ASN A 377 4.35 20.55 -28.25
CA ASN A 377 3.73 19.61 -27.29
C ASN A 377 3.19 18.32 -27.92
N ASN A 378 3.65 17.96 -29.11
CA ASN A 378 3.30 16.70 -29.75
C ASN A 378 4.30 15.60 -29.30
N PRO A 379 3.86 14.56 -28.56
CA PRO A 379 4.74 13.52 -28.05
C PRO A 379 5.36 12.66 -29.16
N PHE A 380 4.77 12.70 -30.36
CA PHE A 380 5.20 11.93 -31.52
C PHE A 380 6.19 12.68 -32.41
N LYS A 381 6.43 13.98 -32.17
CA LYS A 381 7.39 14.78 -32.94
C LYS A 381 8.48 15.30 -32.03
N LEU A 382 9.70 14.80 -32.18
CA LEU A 382 10.82 15.23 -31.35
C LEU A 382 11.94 15.87 -32.15
N LYS A 383 12.63 16.85 -31.55
CA LYS A 383 13.78 17.56 -32.12
C LYS A 383 15.02 17.37 -31.26
N LEU A 384 16.15 17.06 -31.90
CA LEU A 384 17.43 16.85 -31.26
C LEU A 384 18.01 18.14 -30.66
N LEU A 385 18.33 18.14 -29.37
CA LEU A 385 18.96 19.25 -28.66
C LEU A 385 20.50 19.21 -28.76
N LYS A 386 21.04 19.48 -29.95
CA LYS A 386 22.50 19.40 -30.24
C LYS A 386 23.39 20.29 -29.34
N ARG A 387 22.84 21.30 -28.66
CA ARG A 387 23.63 22.29 -27.88
C ARG A 387 23.99 21.84 -26.46
N ILE A 388 23.24 20.90 -25.90
CA ILE A 388 23.37 20.49 -24.49
C ILE A 388 23.69 18.99 -24.45
N PRO A 389 24.97 18.60 -24.41
CA PRO A 389 25.36 17.20 -24.30
C PRO A 389 24.90 16.63 -22.96
N ALA A 390 24.47 15.38 -23.01
CA ALA A 390 24.04 14.59 -21.87
C ALA A 390 24.94 13.37 -21.68
N ILE A 391 25.04 12.93 -20.43
CA ILE A 391 25.63 11.65 -20.07
C ILE A 391 24.51 10.83 -19.45
N VAL A 392 24.35 9.57 -19.84
CA VAL A 392 23.36 8.66 -19.26
C VAL A 392 24.01 7.32 -18.88
N PRO A 393 23.54 6.64 -17.82
CA PRO A 393 24.01 5.29 -17.50
C PRO A 393 23.75 4.31 -18.64
N ALA A 394 24.68 3.41 -18.92
CA ALA A 394 24.45 2.31 -19.86
C ALA A 394 23.25 1.44 -19.46
N LEU A 395 23.06 1.24 -18.15
CA LEU A 395 21.97 0.45 -17.59
C LEU A 395 20.59 1.10 -17.73
N SER A 396 20.50 2.40 -18.04
CA SER A 396 19.20 3.06 -18.21
C SER A 396 18.60 2.83 -19.59
N VAL A 397 19.31 2.17 -20.52
CA VAL A 397 18.83 1.89 -21.88
C VAL A 397 17.76 0.81 -21.83
N ILE A 398 16.55 1.16 -22.27
CA ILE A 398 15.39 0.26 -22.24
C ILE A 398 14.98 -0.21 -23.64
N TYR A 399 15.36 0.52 -24.69
CA TYR A 399 14.94 0.22 -26.05
C TYR A 399 15.85 0.87 -27.09
N ILE A 400 16.13 0.18 -28.20
CA ILE A 400 16.87 0.73 -29.35
C ILE A 400 15.87 1.05 -30.46
N CYS A 401 15.83 2.33 -30.85
CA CYS A 401 14.92 2.84 -31.87
C CYS A 401 15.54 2.70 -33.27
N SER A 402 15.84 1.47 -33.71
CA SER A 402 16.46 1.21 -35.03
C SER A 402 15.57 1.58 -36.21
N GLU A 403 14.25 1.66 -36.00
CA GLU A 403 13.25 1.98 -37.02
C GLU A 403 13.04 3.50 -37.21
N VAL A 404 13.77 4.34 -36.47
CA VAL A 404 13.60 5.79 -36.49
C VAL A 404 14.74 6.46 -37.23
N ASP A 405 14.40 7.11 -38.34
CA ASP A 405 15.33 7.96 -39.07
C ASP A 405 15.21 9.42 -38.62
N ILE A 406 16.35 10.08 -38.46
CA ILE A 406 16.45 11.52 -38.19
C ILE A 406 16.48 12.26 -39.53
N ASP A 407 15.61 13.25 -39.69
CA ASP A 407 15.66 14.14 -40.85
C ASP A 407 16.83 15.14 -40.79
N ASP A 408 17.07 15.86 -41.89
CA ASP A 408 18.14 16.86 -42.00
C ASP A 408 18.04 17.98 -40.94
N ASN A 409 16.83 18.24 -40.43
CA ASN A 409 16.55 19.24 -39.41
C ASN A 409 16.72 18.71 -37.97
N GLY A 410 17.07 17.43 -37.81
CA GLY A 410 17.21 16.78 -36.50
C GLY A 410 15.88 16.39 -35.87
N LEU A 411 14.80 16.25 -36.65
CA LEU A 411 13.49 15.81 -36.21
C LEU A 411 13.33 14.30 -36.38
N ILE A 412 12.59 13.70 -35.46
CA ILE A 412 12.12 12.31 -35.53
C ILE A 412 10.62 12.25 -35.28
N ASN A 413 9.97 11.32 -35.97
CA ASN A 413 8.57 10.98 -35.73
C ASN A 413 8.49 9.63 -35.02
N LEU A 414 8.04 9.61 -33.77
CA LEU A 414 7.65 8.38 -33.09
C LEU A 414 6.23 8.02 -33.51
N ASN A 415 6.04 6.87 -34.15
CA ASN A 415 4.69 6.36 -34.33
C ASN A 415 4.15 5.80 -33.00
N GLU A 416 2.83 5.70 -32.90
CA GLU A 416 2.15 5.22 -31.69
C GLU A 416 2.53 3.78 -31.33
N SER A 417 2.80 2.95 -32.33
CA SER A 417 3.24 1.55 -32.15
C SER A 417 4.61 1.46 -31.46
N LEU A 418 5.57 2.27 -31.88
CA LEU A 418 6.91 2.35 -31.29
C LEU A 418 6.84 2.93 -29.88
N HIS A 419 6.04 3.98 -29.68
CA HIS A 419 5.78 4.51 -28.34
C HIS A 419 5.22 3.42 -27.40
N GLY A 420 4.22 2.67 -27.84
CA GLY A 420 3.65 1.55 -27.08
C GLY A 420 4.65 0.44 -26.80
N ARG A 421 5.57 0.13 -27.71
CA ARG A 421 6.64 -0.86 -27.49
C ARG A 421 7.64 -0.39 -26.42
N ILE A 422 8.07 0.88 -26.48
CA ILE A 422 8.97 1.45 -25.47
C ILE A 422 8.29 1.41 -24.08
N LEU A 423 7.00 1.75 -24.00
CA LEU A 423 6.26 1.68 -22.74
C LEU A 423 6.16 0.26 -22.19
N ARG A 424 5.95 -0.76 -23.02
CA ARG A 424 5.95 -2.16 -22.57
C ARG A 424 7.27 -2.57 -21.94
N CYS A 425 8.41 -2.09 -22.46
CA CYS A 425 9.72 -2.35 -21.87
C CYS A 425 9.87 -1.76 -20.45
N LEU A 426 9.09 -0.74 -20.09
CA LEU A 426 9.07 -0.19 -18.74
C LEU A 426 8.23 -1.01 -17.75
N ASP A 427 7.27 -1.80 -18.24
CA ASP A 427 6.36 -2.61 -17.42
C ASP A 427 6.91 -4.02 -17.11
N HIS A 428 8.02 -4.41 -17.75
CA HIS A 428 8.63 -5.75 -17.64
C HIS A 428 9.85 -5.83 -16.70
N GLU A 429 10.23 -4.74 -16.03
CA GLU A 429 11.16 -4.70 -14.87
C GLU A 429 10.40 -4.60 -13.54
#